data_AF-E2GMV5-F1
#
_entry.id   AF-E2GMV5-F1
#
_cell.length_a   1.000
_cell.length_b   1.000
_cell.length_c   1.000
_cell.angle_alpha   90.00
_cell.angle_beta   90.00
_cell.angle_gamma   90.00
#
_symmetry.space_group_name_H-M   'P 1'
#
loop_
_entity.id
_entity.type
_entity.pdbx_description
1 polymer ?
#
loop_
_entity_poly.entity_id
_entity_poly.type
_entity_poly.pdbx_seq_one_letter_code
_entity_poly.pdbx_strand_id
1 'polypeptide(L)' 'FTVGVEFDEYTKGLDNRHVKTLVTWEGNTLVCVQKGEKENRGWKQWVEGDKLYLELTCDDQVCRQVFK' A
#
# COMPACT_ATOMS: atom_id res chain seq x y z
N PHE A 1 -2.19 8.14 -7.82
CA PHE A 1 -3.00 7.06 -8.41
C PHE A 1 -4.46 7.50 -8.44
N THR A 2 -5.30 6.83 -9.24
CA THR A 2 -6.77 6.97 -9.18
C THR A 2 -7.32 5.68 -8.59
N VAL A 3 -8.22 5.78 -7.60
CA VAL A 3 -8.80 4.60 -6.94
C VAL A 3 -9.55 3.75 -7.96
N GLY A 4 -9.36 2.43 -7.93
CA GLY A 4 -9.96 1.48 -8.84
C GLY A 4 -9.27 1.37 -10.21
N VAL A 5 -8.18 2.10 -10.45
CA VAL A 5 -7.44 2.07 -11.71
C VAL A 5 -6.03 1.51 -11.47
N GLU A 6 -5.73 0.38 -12.11
CA GLU A 6 -4.39 -0.24 -12.03
C GLU A 6 -3.37 0.59 -12.83
N PHE A 7 -2.15 0.73 -12.33
CA PHE A 7 -1.08 1.49 -12.96
C PHE A 7 0.30 0.85 -12.73
N ASP A 8 1.25 1.17 -13.60
CA ASP A 8 2.66 0.80 -13.42
C ASP A 8 3.31 1.74 -12.40
N GLU A 9 3.83 1.17 -11.32
CA GLU A 9 4.59 1.89 -10.31
C GLU A 9 6.06 1.46 -10.36
N TYR A 10 6.97 2.43 -10.45
CA TYR A 10 8.39 2.21 -10.26
C TYR A 10 8.80 2.74 -8.89
N THR A 11 9.24 1.86 -7.99
CA THR A 11 9.58 2.18 -6.59
C THR A 11 10.98 2.78 -6.46
N LYS A 12 11.25 3.81 -7.28
CA LYS A 12 12.53 4.52 -7.34
C LYS A 12 12.88 5.15 -5.99
N GLY A 13 14.10 4.91 -5.51
CA GLY A 13 14.56 5.42 -4.21
C GLY A 13 14.12 4.59 -3.01
N LEU A 14 13.42 3.47 -3.25
CA LEU A 14 13.18 2.41 -2.28
C LEU A 14 13.97 1.17 -2.71
N ASP A 15 13.28 0.15 -3.20
CA ASP A 15 13.88 -1.10 -3.68
C ASP A 15 14.07 -1.16 -5.21
N ASN A 16 13.68 -0.09 -5.93
CA ASN A 16 13.86 0.08 -7.38
C ASN A 16 13.25 -1.07 -8.22
N ARG A 17 12.01 -1.44 -7.93
CA ARG A 17 11.25 -2.46 -8.68
C ARG A 17 10.07 -1.85 -9.43
N HIS A 18 9.66 -2.53 -10.50
CA HIS A 18 8.41 -2.26 -11.20
C HIS A 18 7.33 -3.21 -10.69
N VAL A 19 6.17 -2.66 -10.32
CA VAL A 19 5.01 -3.41 -9.85
C VAL A 19 3.74 -2.87 -10.52
N LYS A 20 2.73 -3.74 -10.66
CA LYS A 20 1.37 -3.33 -11.03
C LYS A 20 0.60 -3.02 -9.76
N THR A 21 0.28 -1.75 -9.58
CA THR A 21 -0.34 -1.26 -8.35
C THR A 21 -1.81 -0.97 -8.58
N LEU A 22 -2.65 -1.48 -7.69
CA LEU A 22 -4.07 -1.19 -7.63
C LEU A 22 -4.43 -0.73 -6.22
N VAL A 23 -5.10 0.41 -6.13
CA VAL A 23 -5.61 0.95 -4.87
C VAL A 23 -7.13 0.96 -4.89
N THR A 24 -7.77 0.37 -3.88
CA THR A 24 -9.23 0.25 -3.72
C THR A 24 -9.68 0.68 -2.34
N TRP A 25 -10.99 0.93 -2.18
CA TRP A 25 -11.62 1.11 -0.88
C TRP A 25 -12.18 -0.22 -0.38
N GLU A 26 -11.85 -0.57 0.87
CA GLU A 26 -12.53 -1.60 1.65
C GLU A 26 -13.16 -0.92 2.87
N GLY A 27 -14.45 -0.61 2.78
CA GLY A 27 -15.13 0.22 3.79
C GLY A 27 -14.50 1.61 3.89
N ASN A 28 -13.89 1.92 5.03
CA ASN A 28 -13.19 3.19 5.29
C ASN A 28 -11.66 3.11 5.12
N THR A 29 -11.14 1.97 4.65
CA THR A 29 -9.71 1.71 4.51
C THR A 29 -9.30 1.76 3.05
N LEU A 30 -8.25 2.52 2.73
CA LEU A 30 -7.55 2.45 1.45
C LEU A 30 -6.63 1.22 1.47
N VAL A 31 -6.84 0.30 0.53
CA VAL A 31 -6.04 -0.91 0.39
C VAL A 31 -5.31 -0.86 -0.95
N CYS A 32 -3.99 -1.04 -0.89
CA CYS A 32 -3.12 -1.08 -2.04
C CYS A 32 -2.49 -2.46 -2.17
N VAL A 33 -2.62 -3.07 -3.35
CA VAL A 33 -1.93 -4.31 -3.73
C VAL A 33 -0.91 -3.97 -4.80
N GLN A 34 0.35 -4.37 -4.56
CA GLN A 34 1.47 -4.15 -5.48
C GLN A 34 1.92 -5.50 -6.06
N LYS A 35 1.34 -5.90 -7.19
CA LYS A 35 1.67 -7.18 -7.84
C LYS A 35 3.05 -7.09 -8.52
N GLY A 36 3.95 -8.01 -8.21
CA GLY A 36 5.28 -8.08 -8.81
C GLY A 36 6.07 -9.28 -8.29
N GLU A 37 7.39 -9.11 -8.17
CA GLU A 37 8.31 -10.16 -7.70
C GLU A 37 8.06 -10.61 -6.25
N LYS A 38 7.47 -9.75 -5.42
CA LYS A 38 7.27 -9.99 -3.98
C LYS A 38 5.83 -10.40 -3.69
N GLU A 39 5.68 -11.45 -2.90
CA GLU A 39 4.38 -11.92 -2.43
C GLU A 39 3.85 -10.98 -1.35
N ASN A 40 2.53 -10.91 -1.20
CA ASN A 40 1.87 -10.12 -0.16
C ASN A 40 2.35 -8.66 -0.04
N ARG A 41 2.82 -8.08 -1.16
CA ARG A 41 3.33 -6.71 -1.18
C ARG A 41 2.18 -5.72 -1.32
N GLY A 42 2.10 -4.77 -0.41
CA GLY A 42 1.05 -3.77 -0.42
C GLY A 42 1.05 -2.89 0.81
N TRP A 43 -0.03 -2.13 0.97
CA TRP A 43 -0.26 -1.34 2.17
C TRP A 43 -1.74 -1.09 2.42
N LYS A 44 -2.07 -0.80 3.68
CA LYS A 44 -3.40 -0.35 4.10
C LYS A 44 -3.29 0.96 4.86
N GLN A 45 -4.18 1.90 4.55
CA GLN A 45 -4.21 3.22 5.15
C GLN A 45 -5.63 3.57 5.61
N TRP A 46 -5.79 3.97 6.87
CA TRP A 46 -7.08 4.41 7.42
C TRP A 46 -6.90 5.52 8.45
N VAL A 47 -8.00 6.23 8.73
CA VAL A 47 -8.04 7.31 9.73
C VAL A 47 -8.92 6.87 10.89
N GLU A 48 -8.46 7.13 12.11
CA GLU A 48 -9.23 6.97 13.34
C GLU A 48 -8.96 8.16 14.27
N GLY A 49 -9.99 8.97 14.52
CA GLY A 49 -9.85 10.22 15.26
C GLY A 49 -8.94 11.22 14.53
N ASP A 50 -7.92 11.70 15.23
CA ASP A 50 -6.90 12.62 14.72
C ASP A 50 -5.64 11.91 14.18
N LYS A 51 -5.70 10.58 13.99
CA LYS A 51 -4.55 9.77 13.60
C LYS A 51 -4.72 9.11 12.24
N LEU A 52 -3.63 9.07 11.48
CA LEU A 52 -3.50 8.26 10.28
C LEU A 52 -2.71 7.01 10.60
N TYR A 53 -3.25 5.84 10.24
CA TYR A 53 -2.58 4.56 10.38
C TYR A 53 -2.12 4.08 9.00
N LEU A 54 -0.92 3.53 8.94
CA LEU A 54 -0.36 2.90 7.74
C LEU A 54 0.25 1.55 8.12
N GLU A 55 -0.23 0.49 7.48
CA GLU A 55 0.34 -0.85 7.54
C GLU A 55 0.97 -1.19 6.19
N LEU A 56 2.27 -1.48 6.16
CA LEU A 56 3.01 -1.92 4.97
C LEU A 56 3.28 -3.41 5.09
N THR A 57 3.00 -4.18 4.04
CA THR A 57 3.23 -5.63 3.99
C THR A 57 4.17 -6.00 2.84
N CYS A 58 5.02 -6.99 3.06
CA CYS A 58 5.85 -7.61 2.03
C CYS A 58 6.30 -8.98 2.53
N ASP A 59 6.03 -10.03 1.76
CA ASP A 59 6.20 -11.43 2.19
C ASP A 59 5.50 -11.68 3.54
N ASP A 60 6.21 -12.16 4.56
CA ASP A 60 5.70 -12.44 5.90
C ASP A 60 5.84 -11.24 6.87
N GLN A 61 6.36 -10.10 6.41
CA GLN A 61 6.66 -8.95 7.24
C GLN A 61 5.52 -7.92 7.23
N VAL A 62 5.29 -7.32 8.40
CA VAL A 62 4.31 -6.25 8.59
C VAL A 62 4.93 -5.09 9.38
N CYS A 63 4.94 -3.90 8.79
CA CYS A 63 5.36 -2.67 9.44
C CYS A 63 4.13 -1.79 9.74
N ARG A 64 4.04 -1.26 10.95
CA ARG A 64 2.91 -0.42 11.40
C ARG A 64 3.39 0.96 11.82
N GLN A 65 2.75 1.99 11.28
CA GLN A 65 3.06 3.39 11.52
C GLN A 65 1.79 4.14 11.92
N VAL A 66 1.95 5.13 12.81
CA VAL A 66 0.87 6.01 13.27
C VAL A 66 1.36 7.44 13.17
N PHE A 67 0.58 8.29 12.51
CA PHE A 67 0.86 9.71 12.34
C PHE A 67 -0.23 10.52 13.05
N LYS A 68 0.14 11.71 13.54
CA LYS A 68 -0.75 12.71 14.14
C LYS A 68 -0.36 14.09 13.63
#